data_AF-A0A1B8C0S7-F1
#
_entry.id   AF-A0A1B8C0S7-F1
#
_cell.length_a   1.000
_cell.length_b   1.000
_cell.length_c   1.000
_cell.angle_alpha   90.00
_cell.angle_beta   90.00
_cell.angle_gamma   90.00
#
_symmetry.space_group_name_H-M   'P 1'
#
loop_
_entity.id
_entity.type
_entity.pdbx_description
1 polymer ?
#
loop_
_entity_poly.entity_id
_entity_poly.type
_entity_poly.pdbx_seq_one_letter_code
_entity_poly.pdbx_strand_id
1 'polypeptide(L)'
;MPTILGLPVEVLEAIISKVDSIMDIEALAVQCKRLHGLCNMTTRKSYHRILLHRECNLRKATKLLLSILRKPILGTYVRYLEFCANISEAEYNSGEKDSLEKEEEEEEEEEEEEEEDAARVYLATRKAGFSGTEGRRVAEFILLKNAEKLPILPGAYRGIYSVSPEDRPVVLKLQALAALFISVSPNLQSLALSPLVDPTRGVFCTRMVLAAGNTPVPSSPLIEFLDRININIAKTESLQNVRHITFNLKQRDFWYVHRCFALLENLNLVHQLPNLESIRVGAMRENRSGGFVMENADAGQFSTPRPNSSNISKIHFESSYVGTRYLERLIDVCKRLTEFTFWTRPPLDINHSNPRGIGVIAPNTLARALLSHRFSLEALDLEIGDVIADFDTEEPPLPLEPSLGENNDRAQSDISIENLIGTGRILVHFTSLTSLTINLRLLFYFAMGNKPVGGRGQDHQYSPGKGLHNSYQDRAGQRSQQDNKTAIRENLEANHMHGSKDKRYQNLIESLPPRLEYLCILGYHYGYDERHDLLLLGLMTDFQGGRLLPQLKEVRGVDEPFFRSPATGKAKPYSEENSADGKLMENYRLYG
;
A
#
# COMPACT_ATOMS: atom_id res chain seq x y z
N MET A 1 -36.01 -15.56 -34.63
CA MET A 1 -34.73 -15.69 -33.91
C MET A 1 -35.01 -15.81 -32.42
N PRO A 2 -34.24 -16.59 -31.64
CA PRO A 2 -34.39 -16.63 -30.19
C PRO A 2 -33.93 -15.28 -29.61
N THR A 3 -34.87 -14.51 -29.08
CA THR A 3 -34.58 -13.29 -28.33
C THR A 3 -34.09 -13.66 -26.93
N ILE A 4 -33.22 -12.84 -26.33
CA ILE A 4 -32.73 -13.06 -24.95
C ILE A 4 -33.89 -13.14 -23.94
N LEU A 5 -34.99 -12.43 -24.21
CA LEU A 5 -36.25 -12.47 -23.45
C LEU A 5 -37.03 -13.79 -23.57
N GLY A 6 -36.59 -14.74 -24.39
CA GLY A 6 -37.14 -16.10 -24.48
C GLY A 6 -36.44 -17.10 -23.53
N LEU A 7 -35.34 -16.72 -22.88
CA LEU A 7 -34.62 -17.60 -21.95
C LEU A 7 -35.41 -17.80 -20.63
N PRO A 8 -35.19 -18.94 -19.94
CA PRO A 8 -35.65 -19.15 -18.57
C PRO A 8 -35.12 -18.08 -17.61
N VAL A 9 -35.82 -17.87 -16.48
CA VAL A 9 -35.46 -16.83 -15.50
C VAL A 9 -34.10 -17.12 -14.87
N GLU A 10 -33.84 -18.38 -14.57
CA GLU A 10 -32.63 -18.91 -13.93
C GLU A 10 -31.39 -18.66 -14.81
N VAL A 11 -31.55 -18.83 -16.13
CA VAL A 11 -30.49 -18.56 -17.12
C VAL A 11 -30.22 -17.06 -17.24
N LEU A 12 -31.25 -16.22 -17.21
CA LEU A 12 -31.09 -14.77 -17.20
C LEU A 12 -30.43 -14.28 -15.91
N GLU A 13 -30.80 -14.80 -14.75
CA GLU A 13 -30.16 -14.48 -13.46
C GLU A 13 -28.68 -14.90 -13.46
N ALA A 14 -28.36 -16.08 -13.99
CA ALA A 14 -26.98 -16.53 -14.15
C ALA A 14 -26.17 -15.59 -15.06
N ILE A 15 -26.69 -15.22 -16.24
CA ILE A 15 -26.06 -14.27 -17.16
C ILE A 15 -25.84 -12.92 -16.47
N ILE A 16 -26.87 -12.37 -15.84
CA ILE A 16 -26.81 -11.05 -15.21
C ILE A 16 -25.85 -11.06 -13.99
N SER A 17 -25.73 -12.17 -13.25
CA SER A 17 -24.76 -12.31 -12.14
C SER A 17 -23.29 -12.26 -12.58
N LYS A 18 -23.03 -12.52 -13.87
CA LYS A 18 -21.71 -12.47 -14.51
C LYS A 18 -21.40 -11.10 -15.15
N VAL A 19 -22.33 -10.15 -15.13
CA VAL A 19 -22.05 -8.76 -15.52
C VAL A 19 -21.39 -8.06 -14.35
N ASP A 20 -20.13 -7.62 -14.54
CA ASP A 20 -19.35 -7.01 -13.47
C ASP A 20 -19.62 -5.50 -13.29
N SER A 21 -19.96 -4.81 -14.37
CA SER A 21 -20.28 -3.38 -14.36
C SER A 21 -21.71 -3.15 -13.83
N ILE A 22 -21.83 -2.44 -12.71
CA ILE A 22 -23.14 -2.04 -12.18
C ILE A 22 -23.88 -1.10 -13.14
N MET A 23 -23.14 -0.32 -13.96
CA MET A 23 -23.71 0.54 -15.01
C MET A 23 -24.32 -0.28 -16.15
N ASP A 24 -23.71 -1.41 -16.50
CA ASP A 24 -24.21 -2.30 -17.55
C ASP A 24 -25.47 -3.04 -17.06
N ILE A 25 -25.50 -3.40 -15.77
CA ILE A 25 -26.71 -3.92 -15.13
C ILE A 25 -27.82 -2.86 -15.09
N GLU A 26 -27.51 -1.59 -14.81
CA GLU A 26 -28.49 -0.49 -14.90
C GLU A 26 -29.00 -0.31 -16.34
N ALA A 27 -28.12 -0.34 -17.32
CA ALA A 27 -28.49 -0.29 -18.74
C ALA A 27 -29.38 -1.48 -19.15
N LEU A 28 -29.12 -2.69 -18.65
CA LEU A 28 -29.96 -3.88 -18.82
C LEU A 28 -31.33 -3.74 -18.13
N ALA A 29 -31.35 -3.17 -16.91
CA ALA A 29 -32.58 -2.94 -16.15
C ALA A 29 -33.53 -1.97 -16.88
N VAL A 30 -32.99 -0.99 -17.60
CA VAL A 30 -33.77 -0.02 -18.39
C VAL A 30 -34.40 -0.65 -19.64
N GLN A 31 -33.84 -1.73 -20.20
CA GLN A 31 -34.33 -2.30 -21.48
C GLN A 31 -35.78 -2.80 -21.44
N CYS A 32 -36.20 -3.46 -20.35
CA CYS A 32 -37.59 -3.89 -20.19
C CYS A 32 -37.96 -4.22 -18.74
N LYS A 33 -39.26 -4.21 -18.43
CA LYS A 33 -39.78 -4.52 -17.07
C LYS A 33 -39.35 -5.88 -16.53
N ARG A 34 -39.17 -6.90 -17.39
CA ARG A 34 -38.69 -8.23 -16.97
C ARG A 34 -37.23 -8.15 -16.51
N LEU A 35 -36.35 -7.53 -17.30
CA LEU A 35 -34.95 -7.34 -16.93
C LEU A 35 -34.81 -6.39 -15.73
N HIS A 36 -35.63 -5.35 -15.61
CA HIS A 36 -35.69 -4.51 -14.41
C HIS A 36 -35.91 -5.31 -13.13
N GLY A 37 -36.90 -6.23 -13.13
CA GLY A 37 -37.16 -7.12 -12.00
C GLY A 37 -35.99 -8.05 -11.69
N LEU A 38 -35.42 -8.69 -12.72
CA LEU A 38 -34.27 -9.60 -12.60
C LEU A 38 -32.95 -8.88 -12.24
N CYS A 39 -32.85 -7.58 -12.50
CA CYS A 39 -31.68 -6.80 -12.14
C CYS A 39 -31.66 -6.39 -10.66
N ASN A 40 -32.84 -6.27 -10.02
CA ASN A 40 -33.04 -5.94 -8.61
C ASN A 40 -31.96 -4.99 -8.05
N MET A 41 -31.88 -3.79 -8.64
CA MET A 41 -30.80 -2.84 -8.40
C MET A 41 -30.64 -2.45 -6.93
N THR A 42 -31.74 -2.33 -6.20
CA THR A 42 -31.74 -1.97 -4.77
C THR A 42 -31.03 -3.03 -3.93
N THR A 43 -31.38 -4.31 -4.11
CA THR A 43 -30.69 -5.40 -3.41
C THR A 43 -29.24 -5.54 -3.89
N ARG A 44 -28.93 -5.39 -5.18
CA ARG A 44 -27.53 -5.44 -5.61
C ARG A 44 -26.68 -4.35 -4.97
N LYS A 45 -27.18 -3.11 -4.91
CA LYS A 45 -26.49 -2.00 -4.25
C LYS A 45 -26.28 -2.25 -2.75
N SER A 46 -27.20 -2.92 -2.04
CA SER A 46 -27.05 -3.21 -0.61
C SER A 46 -26.07 -4.34 -0.28
N TYR A 47 -25.84 -5.29 -1.20
CA TYR A 47 -24.87 -6.40 -1.00
C TYR A 47 -23.52 -6.19 -1.72
N HIS A 48 -23.41 -5.21 -2.63
CA HIS A 48 -22.20 -4.97 -3.43
C HIS A 48 -20.93 -4.71 -2.59
N ARG A 49 -21.08 -4.01 -1.46
CA ARG A 49 -19.99 -3.67 -0.53
C ARG A 49 -20.34 -4.13 0.88
N ILE A 50 -19.46 -4.90 1.51
CA ILE A 50 -19.58 -5.33 2.90
C ILE A 50 -18.49 -4.65 3.73
N LEU A 51 -18.90 -3.92 4.77
CA LEU A 51 -18.00 -3.19 5.66
C LEU A 51 -18.08 -3.79 7.06
N LEU A 52 -16.97 -4.37 7.52
CA LEU A 52 -16.81 -4.97 8.84
C LEU A 52 -15.81 -4.13 9.62
N HIS A 53 -16.31 -3.35 10.56
CA HIS A 53 -15.53 -2.44 11.39
C HIS A 53 -15.83 -2.71 12.86
N ARG A 54 -14.94 -2.33 13.77
CA ARG A 54 -15.20 -2.50 15.22
C ARG A 54 -16.45 -1.75 15.71
N GLU A 55 -16.79 -0.63 15.09
CA GLU A 55 -18.01 0.16 15.35
C GLU A 55 -19.26 -0.38 14.61
N CYS A 56 -19.16 -1.47 13.82
CA CYS A 56 -20.31 -1.99 13.09
C CYS A 56 -21.21 -2.86 13.99
N ASN A 57 -22.53 -2.67 13.86
CA ASN A 57 -23.50 -3.44 14.62
C ASN A 57 -23.43 -4.94 14.20
N LEU A 58 -22.88 -5.77 15.10
CA LEU A 58 -22.60 -7.19 14.85
C LEU A 58 -23.89 -8.00 14.60
N ARG A 59 -25.03 -7.60 15.19
CA ARG A 59 -26.34 -8.22 14.95
C ARG A 59 -26.79 -7.99 13.50
N LYS A 60 -26.65 -6.76 12.98
CA LYS A 60 -26.92 -6.43 11.57
C LYS A 60 -25.97 -7.17 10.62
N ALA A 61 -24.68 -7.25 10.94
CA ALA A 61 -23.71 -8.02 10.15
C ALA A 61 -24.02 -9.54 10.14
N THR A 62 -24.44 -10.10 11.28
CA THR A 62 -24.88 -11.50 11.38
C THR A 62 -26.17 -11.74 10.58
N LYS A 63 -27.21 -10.88 10.72
CA LYS A 63 -28.44 -10.98 9.92
C LYS A 63 -28.16 -10.83 8.40
N LEU A 64 -27.17 -10.02 8.00
CA LEU A 64 -26.71 -9.92 6.61
C LEU A 64 -26.01 -11.20 6.11
N LEU A 65 -25.20 -11.87 6.95
CA LEU A 65 -24.61 -13.16 6.59
C LEU A 65 -25.71 -14.22 6.45
N LEU A 66 -26.62 -14.31 7.42
CA LEU A 66 -27.74 -15.25 7.43
C LEU A 66 -28.63 -15.08 6.19
N SER A 67 -28.91 -13.86 5.74
CA SER A 67 -29.67 -13.64 4.50
C SER A 67 -28.97 -14.21 3.26
N ILE A 68 -27.63 -14.13 3.17
CA ILE A 68 -26.85 -14.77 2.11
C ILE A 68 -26.89 -16.31 2.25
N LEU A 69 -26.82 -16.84 3.46
CA LEU A 69 -26.91 -18.30 3.70
C LEU A 69 -28.30 -18.85 3.35
N ARG A 70 -29.36 -18.11 3.65
CA ARG A 70 -30.76 -18.40 3.25
C ARG A 70 -30.95 -18.25 1.73
N LYS A 71 -30.27 -17.30 1.07
CA LYS A 71 -30.35 -17.03 -0.38
C LYS A 71 -28.97 -16.83 -1.02
N PRO A 72 -28.26 -17.91 -1.41
CA PRO A 72 -26.87 -17.85 -1.88
C PRO A 72 -26.60 -16.91 -3.07
N ILE A 73 -27.61 -16.63 -3.90
CA ILE A 73 -27.50 -15.66 -5.01
C ILE A 73 -27.08 -14.26 -4.53
N LEU A 74 -27.39 -13.87 -3.29
CA LEU A 74 -27.00 -12.58 -2.72
C LEU A 74 -25.47 -12.47 -2.55
N GLY A 75 -24.79 -13.58 -2.26
CA GLY A 75 -23.32 -13.62 -2.19
C GLY A 75 -22.65 -13.38 -3.55
N THR A 76 -23.35 -13.67 -4.65
CA THR A 76 -22.83 -13.40 -6.02
C THR A 76 -22.80 -11.92 -6.37
N TYR A 77 -23.48 -11.06 -5.60
CA TYR A 77 -23.52 -9.60 -5.79
C TYR A 77 -22.37 -8.87 -5.09
N VAL A 78 -21.76 -9.50 -4.09
CA VAL A 78 -20.61 -8.95 -3.36
C VAL A 78 -19.43 -8.80 -4.33
N ARG A 79 -18.79 -7.61 -4.33
CA ARG A 79 -17.59 -7.30 -5.12
C ARG A 79 -16.46 -6.73 -4.27
N TYR A 80 -16.80 -6.02 -3.19
CA TYR A 80 -15.85 -5.40 -2.27
C TYR A 80 -16.15 -5.79 -0.82
N LEU A 81 -15.12 -6.17 -0.07
CA LEU A 81 -15.20 -6.40 1.37
C LEU A 81 -14.09 -5.61 2.08
N GLU A 82 -14.45 -4.87 3.13
CA GLU A 82 -13.49 -4.20 4.01
C GLU A 82 -13.58 -4.77 5.42
N PHE A 83 -12.45 -5.26 5.93
CA PHE A 83 -12.28 -5.68 7.32
C PHE A 83 -11.32 -4.72 8.03
N CYS A 84 -11.76 -4.10 9.12
CA CYS A 84 -10.97 -3.17 9.92
C CYS A 84 -11.18 -3.39 11.42
N ALA A 85 -10.22 -4.03 12.08
CA ALA A 85 -10.22 -4.30 13.52
C ALA A 85 -9.37 -3.34 14.37
N ASN A 86 -8.83 -2.26 13.77
CA ASN A 86 -7.93 -1.31 14.46
C ASN A 86 -8.55 -0.73 15.74
N ILE A 87 -7.73 -0.65 16.80
CA ILE A 87 -8.02 0.01 18.07
C ILE A 87 -7.30 1.37 18.06
N SER A 88 -7.92 2.41 18.60
CA SER A 88 -7.23 3.68 18.89
C SER A 88 -6.63 3.65 20.29
N GLU A 89 -5.43 4.19 20.47
CA GLU A 89 -4.79 4.31 21.79
C GLU A 89 -5.58 5.22 22.74
N ALA A 90 -6.45 6.10 22.22
CA ALA A 90 -7.37 6.90 23.05
C ALA A 90 -8.28 6.02 23.94
N GLU A 91 -8.66 4.82 23.47
CA GLU A 91 -9.48 3.87 24.23
C GLU A 91 -8.71 3.14 25.36
N TYR A 92 -7.38 3.19 25.38
CA TYR A 92 -6.61 2.68 26.54
C TYR A 92 -6.77 3.58 27.78
N ASN A 93 -7.09 4.86 27.58
CA ASN A 93 -7.18 5.85 28.66
C ASN A 93 -8.61 6.25 29.02
N SER A 94 -9.59 6.06 28.11
CA SER A 94 -11.00 6.09 28.49
C SER A 94 -11.38 4.77 29.16
N GLY A 95 -11.22 4.69 30.49
CA GLY A 95 -11.92 3.68 31.28
C GLY A 95 -13.40 3.71 30.90
N GLU A 96 -13.95 2.55 30.51
CA GLU A 96 -15.23 2.42 29.85
C GLU A 96 -16.34 3.15 30.64
N LYS A 97 -16.76 4.31 30.13
CA LYS A 97 -18.05 4.87 30.51
C LYS A 97 -19.11 4.08 29.76
N ASP A 98 -19.58 3.04 30.44
CA ASP A 98 -20.80 2.29 30.14
C ASP A 98 -21.89 3.26 29.67
N SER A 99 -22.04 3.35 28.35
CA SER A 99 -23.12 4.09 27.71
C SER A 99 -24.25 3.10 27.53
N LEU A 100 -24.92 2.80 28.65
CA LEU A 100 -26.06 1.89 28.75
C LEU A 100 -27.28 2.46 28.00
N GLU A 101 -27.22 2.45 26.68
CA GLU A 101 -28.41 2.51 25.85
C GLU A 101 -29.06 1.12 25.88
N LYS A 102 -30.17 1.04 26.61
CA LYS A 102 -31.03 -0.14 26.62
C LYS A 102 -31.73 -0.25 25.27
N GLU A 103 -31.18 -1.02 24.34
CA GLU A 103 -32.01 -1.57 23.26
C GLU A 103 -32.99 -2.57 23.89
N GLU A 104 -34.29 -2.36 23.65
CA GLU A 104 -35.37 -3.12 24.28
C GLU A 104 -35.42 -4.57 23.73
N GLU A 105 -35.68 -5.52 24.63
CA GLU A 105 -35.71 -6.95 24.34
C GLU A 105 -37.03 -7.33 23.66
N GLU A 106 -37.08 -7.24 22.33
CA GLU A 106 -38.04 -8.01 21.51
C GLU A 106 -37.55 -9.47 21.40
N GLU A 107 -37.79 -10.25 22.47
CA GLU A 107 -37.62 -11.71 22.50
C GLU A 107 -39.00 -12.39 22.65
N GLU A 108 -39.70 -12.67 21.54
CA GLU A 108 -40.85 -13.60 21.47
C GLU A 108 -41.23 -13.80 19.99
N GLU A 109 -40.57 -14.75 19.27
CA GLU A 109 -41.06 -15.50 18.08
C GLU A 109 -39.94 -16.27 17.28
N GLU A 110 -38.64 -16.02 17.47
CA GLU A 110 -37.56 -16.52 16.56
C GLU A 110 -36.99 -17.97 16.84
N GLU A 111 -37.49 -18.79 17.79
CA GLU A 111 -36.80 -20.05 18.21
C GLU A 111 -36.59 -21.11 17.09
N GLU A 112 -37.59 -21.40 16.25
CA GLU A 112 -37.43 -22.40 15.16
C GLU A 112 -36.54 -21.87 14.00
N GLU A 113 -36.54 -20.56 13.73
CA GLU A 113 -35.63 -19.98 12.73
C GLU A 113 -34.17 -20.02 13.22
N GLU A 114 -33.92 -19.90 14.52
CA GLU A 114 -32.58 -19.93 15.10
C GLU A 114 -31.88 -21.29 14.94
N GLU A 115 -32.58 -22.42 15.05
CA GLU A 115 -31.96 -23.75 14.84
C GLU A 115 -31.58 -23.98 13.37
N GLU A 116 -32.45 -23.64 12.42
CA GLU A 116 -32.13 -23.75 10.99
C GLU A 116 -30.95 -22.83 10.60
N ASP A 117 -30.92 -21.61 11.11
CA ASP A 117 -29.84 -20.66 10.84
C ASP A 117 -28.52 -21.08 11.50
N ALA A 118 -28.55 -21.66 12.70
CA ALA A 118 -27.38 -22.30 13.30
C ALA A 118 -26.84 -23.43 12.39
N ALA A 119 -27.71 -24.31 11.89
CA ALA A 119 -27.33 -25.37 10.96
C ALA A 119 -26.72 -24.82 9.66
N ARG A 120 -27.29 -23.72 9.11
CA ARG A 120 -26.73 -23.00 7.95
C ARG A 120 -25.33 -22.43 8.24
N VAL A 121 -25.10 -21.85 9.42
CA VAL A 121 -23.79 -21.31 9.84
C VAL A 121 -22.75 -22.43 9.98
N TYR A 122 -23.08 -23.56 10.63
CA TYR A 122 -22.18 -24.72 10.71
C TYR A 122 -21.83 -25.28 9.32
N LEU A 123 -22.80 -25.37 8.41
CA LEU A 123 -22.57 -25.81 7.03
C LEU A 123 -21.67 -24.84 6.25
N ALA A 124 -21.90 -23.53 6.38
CA ALA A 124 -21.06 -22.50 5.76
C ALA A 124 -19.63 -22.56 6.27
N THR A 125 -19.46 -22.76 7.58
CA THR A 125 -18.16 -22.87 8.24
C THR A 125 -17.38 -24.10 7.77
N ARG A 126 -18.07 -25.23 7.58
CA ARG A 126 -17.48 -26.44 6.98
C ARG A 126 -17.11 -26.24 5.50
N LYS A 127 -17.93 -25.52 4.72
CA LYS A 127 -17.62 -25.17 3.32
C LYS A 127 -16.43 -24.22 3.20
N ALA A 128 -16.24 -23.34 4.17
CA ALA A 128 -15.08 -22.45 4.29
C ALA A 128 -13.78 -23.19 4.68
N GLY A 129 -13.80 -24.51 4.84
CA GLY A 129 -12.62 -25.34 5.11
C GLY A 129 -12.27 -25.53 6.59
N PHE A 130 -13.01 -24.92 7.51
CA PHE A 130 -12.85 -25.15 8.94
C PHE A 130 -13.41 -26.54 9.31
N SER A 131 -12.76 -27.23 10.26
CA SER A 131 -13.16 -28.60 10.64
C SER A 131 -12.98 -28.89 12.13
N GLY A 132 -13.58 -29.98 12.62
CA GLY A 132 -13.44 -30.41 14.02
C GLY A 132 -13.82 -29.34 15.04
N THR A 133 -12.97 -29.15 16.05
CA THR A 133 -13.12 -28.16 17.12
C THR A 133 -13.01 -26.72 16.61
N GLU A 134 -12.18 -26.49 15.60
CA GLU A 134 -11.94 -25.17 15.01
C GLU A 134 -13.19 -24.67 14.28
N GLY A 135 -13.82 -25.51 13.45
CA GLY A 135 -15.08 -25.17 12.78
C GLY A 135 -16.26 -24.98 13.73
N ARG A 136 -16.27 -25.69 14.87
CA ARG A 136 -17.26 -25.43 15.93
C ARG A 136 -17.08 -24.03 16.52
N ARG A 137 -15.86 -23.70 16.96
CA ARG A 137 -15.50 -22.40 17.55
C ARG A 137 -15.84 -21.21 16.62
N VAL A 138 -15.57 -21.34 15.31
CA VAL A 138 -15.88 -20.27 14.35
C VAL A 138 -17.38 -20.07 14.18
N ALA A 139 -18.17 -21.13 14.12
CA ALA A 139 -19.63 -21.04 14.10
C ALA A 139 -20.19 -20.45 15.42
N GLU A 140 -19.67 -20.88 16.57
CA GLU A 140 -20.02 -20.33 17.88
C GLU A 140 -19.77 -18.81 17.95
N PHE A 141 -18.64 -18.30 17.44
CA PHE A 141 -18.38 -16.86 17.40
C PHE A 141 -19.44 -16.06 16.59
N ILE A 142 -20.00 -16.63 15.53
CA ILE A 142 -21.07 -16.00 14.73
C ILE A 142 -22.39 -15.97 15.53
N LEU A 143 -22.73 -17.09 16.16
CA LEU A 143 -24.00 -17.31 16.86
C LEU A 143 -24.06 -16.63 18.25
N LEU A 144 -22.94 -16.16 18.79
CA LEU A 144 -22.92 -15.31 20.00
C LEU A 144 -23.85 -14.09 19.86
N LYS A 145 -25.01 -14.11 20.51
CA LYS A 145 -25.95 -12.96 20.54
C LYS A 145 -25.30 -11.71 21.14
N ASN A 146 -24.57 -11.86 22.24
CA ASN A 146 -23.97 -10.77 23.02
C ASN A 146 -22.43 -10.85 23.09
N ALA A 147 -21.73 -10.68 21.96
CA ALA A 147 -20.25 -10.75 21.92
C ALA A 147 -19.55 -9.65 22.76
N GLU A 148 -20.24 -8.55 23.05
CA GLU A 148 -19.76 -7.43 23.87
C GLU A 148 -19.83 -7.72 25.38
N LYS A 149 -20.72 -8.63 25.81
CA LYS A 149 -20.94 -8.95 27.25
C LYS A 149 -20.03 -10.08 27.77
N LEU A 150 -19.13 -10.61 26.94
CA LEU A 150 -18.21 -11.68 27.34
C LEU A 150 -17.02 -11.13 28.14
N PRO A 151 -16.71 -11.70 29.32
CA PRO A 151 -15.61 -11.20 30.14
C PRO A 151 -14.26 -11.38 29.43
N ILE A 152 -13.43 -10.34 29.49
CA ILE A 152 -12.01 -10.44 29.11
C ILE A 152 -11.36 -11.43 30.08
N LEU A 153 -10.94 -12.60 29.59
CA LEU A 153 -10.29 -13.60 30.42
C LEU A 153 -9.04 -13.01 31.09
N PRO A 154 -8.91 -13.07 32.43
CA PRO A 154 -7.72 -12.60 33.11
C PRO A 154 -6.51 -13.40 32.64
N GLY A 155 -5.49 -12.71 32.10
CA GLY A 155 -4.25 -13.34 31.67
C GLY A 155 -3.58 -14.06 32.83
N ALA A 156 -3.59 -15.40 32.80
CA ALA A 156 -3.04 -16.25 33.86
C ALA A 156 -1.50 -16.35 33.83
N TYR A 157 -0.80 -15.23 33.56
CA TYR A 157 0.63 -15.06 33.82
C TYR A 157 0.88 -13.61 34.25
N ARG A 158 1.26 -13.43 35.52
CA ARG A 158 1.44 -12.11 36.16
C ARG A 158 2.79 -11.47 35.78
N GLY A 159 3.14 -11.53 34.50
CA GLY A 159 4.41 -11.08 33.95
C GLY A 159 4.36 -10.86 32.43
N ILE A 160 4.50 -9.61 32.03
CA ILE A 160 4.95 -9.12 30.71
C ILE A 160 3.96 -9.20 29.53
N TYR A 161 2.96 -10.10 29.50
CA TYR A 161 2.00 -10.17 28.37
C TYR A 161 0.55 -9.87 28.77
N SER A 162 0.07 -8.68 28.43
CA SER A 162 -1.35 -8.36 28.41
C SER A 162 -2.09 -9.10 27.29
N VAL A 163 -3.39 -9.35 27.49
CA VAL A 163 -4.30 -9.88 26.44
C VAL A 163 -4.21 -8.97 25.21
N SER A 164 -4.01 -9.52 24.01
CA SER A 164 -4.00 -8.68 22.81
C SER A 164 -5.39 -8.08 22.63
N PRO A 165 -5.52 -6.80 22.27
CA PRO A 165 -6.80 -6.23 21.86
C PRO A 165 -7.50 -7.01 20.73
N GLU A 166 -6.72 -7.77 19.96
CA GLU A 166 -7.16 -8.63 18.85
C GLU A 166 -7.83 -9.94 19.33
N ASP A 167 -7.58 -10.35 20.58
CA ASP A 167 -8.17 -11.54 21.20
C ASP A 167 -9.54 -11.23 21.84
N ARG A 168 -10.03 -9.98 21.77
CA ARG A 168 -11.37 -9.61 22.27
C ARG A 168 -12.47 -10.36 21.49
N PRO A 169 -13.52 -10.91 22.14
CA PRO A 169 -14.57 -11.68 21.46
C PRO A 169 -15.26 -10.95 20.30
N VAL A 170 -15.44 -9.63 20.41
CA VAL A 170 -15.92 -8.76 19.31
C VAL A 170 -15.04 -8.84 18.07
N VAL A 171 -13.71 -8.80 18.24
CA VAL A 171 -12.75 -8.88 17.12
C VAL A 171 -12.74 -10.29 16.52
N LEU A 172 -12.80 -11.33 17.35
CA LEU A 172 -12.90 -12.72 16.89
C LEU A 172 -14.20 -12.98 16.11
N LYS A 173 -15.35 -12.42 16.55
CA LYS A 173 -16.61 -12.44 15.80
C LYS A 173 -16.51 -11.70 14.47
N LEU A 174 -15.87 -10.53 14.43
CA LEU A 174 -15.62 -9.79 13.18
C LEU A 174 -14.72 -10.57 12.21
N GLN A 175 -13.69 -11.25 12.71
CA GLN A 175 -12.81 -12.10 11.91
C GLN A 175 -13.54 -13.33 11.37
N ALA A 176 -14.39 -13.97 12.18
CA ALA A 176 -15.24 -15.07 11.75
C ALA A 176 -16.25 -14.62 10.68
N LEU A 177 -16.92 -13.48 10.88
CA LEU A 177 -17.81 -12.85 9.89
C LEU A 177 -17.05 -12.60 8.58
N ALA A 178 -15.87 -12.01 8.62
CA ALA A 178 -15.05 -11.74 7.44
C ALA A 178 -14.69 -13.03 6.68
N ALA A 179 -14.22 -14.07 7.38
CA ALA A 179 -13.89 -15.36 6.77
C ALA A 179 -15.10 -15.99 6.07
N LEU A 180 -16.28 -16.02 6.73
CA LEU A 180 -17.49 -16.57 6.14
C LEU A 180 -18.02 -15.71 4.97
N PHE A 181 -18.02 -14.38 5.09
CA PHE A 181 -18.42 -13.50 3.99
C PHE A 181 -17.53 -13.68 2.76
N ILE A 182 -16.21 -13.79 2.92
CA ILE A 182 -15.30 -14.09 1.81
C ILE A 182 -15.61 -15.47 1.22
N SER A 183 -15.85 -16.48 2.06
CA SER A 183 -16.18 -17.84 1.61
C SER A 183 -17.43 -17.90 0.75
N VAL A 184 -18.50 -17.17 1.13
CA VAL A 184 -19.79 -17.17 0.41
C VAL A 184 -19.89 -16.14 -0.73
N SER A 185 -18.80 -15.42 -1.02
CA SER A 185 -18.74 -14.36 -2.04
C SER A 185 -17.85 -14.78 -3.24
N PRO A 186 -18.32 -15.66 -4.14
CA PRO A 186 -17.48 -16.25 -5.21
C PRO A 186 -16.96 -15.21 -6.21
N ASN A 187 -17.67 -14.09 -6.37
CA ASN A 187 -17.33 -13.02 -7.30
C ASN A 187 -16.58 -11.85 -6.63
N LEU A 188 -16.04 -12.00 -5.41
CA LEU A 188 -15.28 -10.94 -4.73
C LEU A 188 -14.07 -10.53 -5.57
N GLN A 189 -13.94 -9.23 -5.86
CA GLN A 189 -12.88 -8.66 -6.71
C GLN A 189 -11.87 -7.81 -5.93
N SER A 190 -12.29 -7.23 -4.81
CA SER A 190 -11.49 -6.31 -4.00
C SER A 190 -11.63 -6.60 -2.52
N LEU A 191 -10.51 -6.63 -1.81
CA LEU A 191 -10.43 -6.92 -0.39
C LEU A 191 -9.59 -5.84 0.31
N ALA A 192 -10.17 -5.20 1.32
CA ALA A 192 -9.46 -4.24 2.16
C ALA A 192 -9.29 -4.80 3.57
N LEU A 193 -8.07 -4.78 4.10
CA LEU A 193 -7.68 -5.42 5.36
C LEU A 193 -6.95 -4.44 6.28
N SER A 194 -7.34 -4.36 7.54
CA SER A 194 -6.43 -3.90 8.60
C SER A 194 -5.27 -4.89 8.79
N PRO A 195 -4.13 -4.49 9.41
CA PRO A 195 -3.08 -5.41 9.79
C PRO A 195 -3.63 -6.64 10.53
N LEU A 196 -3.24 -7.84 10.08
CA LEU A 196 -3.63 -9.12 10.69
C LEU A 196 -2.48 -9.71 11.52
N VAL A 197 -1.27 -9.56 11.02
CA VAL A 197 -0.03 -9.98 11.69
C VAL A 197 0.55 -8.84 12.51
N ASP A 198 0.81 -9.09 13.79
CA ASP A 198 1.50 -8.16 14.70
C ASP A 198 2.98 -8.05 14.29
N PRO A 199 3.49 -6.83 14.00
CA PRO A 199 4.87 -6.65 13.57
C PRO A 199 5.93 -7.08 14.59
N THR A 200 5.62 -7.06 15.89
CA THR A 200 6.53 -7.48 16.97
C THR A 200 6.56 -9.00 17.20
N ARG A 201 5.58 -9.73 16.65
CA ARG A 201 5.38 -11.17 16.87
C ARG A 201 5.48 -12.00 15.59
N GLY A 202 5.31 -11.39 14.42
CA GLY A 202 5.37 -12.07 13.12
C GLY A 202 4.26 -13.11 12.92
N VAL A 203 4.34 -13.87 11.82
CA VAL A 203 3.33 -14.90 11.47
C VAL A 203 3.40 -16.11 12.41
N PHE A 204 4.59 -16.43 12.92
CA PHE A 204 4.85 -17.67 13.67
C PHE A 204 4.47 -17.61 15.16
N CYS A 205 4.13 -16.43 15.69
CA CYS A 205 3.52 -16.33 17.01
C CYS A 205 2.03 -16.65 16.94
N THR A 206 1.73 -17.93 17.14
CA THR A 206 0.51 -18.42 17.81
C THR A 206 0.03 -17.42 18.88
N ARG A 207 -1.20 -16.86 18.78
CA ARG A 207 -1.84 -16.07 19.88
C ARG A 207 -2.24 -17.02 21.03
N MET A 208 -3.07 -16.67 22.03
CA MET A 208 -3.53 -17.62 23.08
C MET A 208 -4.98 -17.37 23.57
N VAL A 209 -5.94 -18.29 23.31
CA VAL A 209 -7.29 -18.25 23.93
C VAL A 209 -7.64 -19.57 24.64
N LEU A 210 -7.76 -19.56 25.97
CA LEU A 210 -8.05 -20.77 26.74
C LEU A 210 -9.48 -21.29 26.48
N ALA A 211 -9.61 -22.56 26.09
CA ALA A 211 -10.88 -23.27 26.00
C ALA A 211 -11.32 -23.83 27.37
N ALA A 212 -12.58 -24.23 27.49
CA ALA A 212 -13.15 -24.83 28.70
C ALA A 212 -12.40 -26.13 29.06
N GLY A 213 -11.48 -26.05 30.04
CA GLY A 213 -10.55 -27.12 30.40
C GLY A 213 -9.07 -26.73 30.57
N ASN A 214 -8.74 -25.43 30.63
CA ASN A 214 -7.36 -24.89 30.75
C ASN A 214 -6.43 -25.23 29.57
N THR A 215 -6.95 -25.60 28.40
CA THR A 215 -6.17 -25.82 27.18
C THR A 215 -6.10 -24.54 26.35
N PRO A 216 -4.91 -24.00 26.00
CA PRO A 216 -4.81 -22.81 25.18
C PRO A 216 -5.07 -23.13 23.70
N VAL A 217 -6.03 -22.44 23.09
CA VAL A 217 -6.57 -22.66 21.73
C VAL A 217 -6.66 -21.33 20.95
N PRO A 218 -5.70 -21.04 20.07
CA PRO A 218 -5.64 -19.73 19.44
C PRO A 218 -5.54 -19.74 17.93
N SER A 219 -6.29 -18.82 17.35
CA SER A 219 -6.12 -18.42 15.97
C SER A 219 -7.15 -17.36 15.63
N SER A 220 -6.73 -16.36 14.86
CA SER A 220 -7.65 -15.41 14.25
C SER A 220 -8.37 -16.12 13.09
N PRO A 221 -9.71 -16.31 13.11
CA PRO A 221 -10.42 -17.09 12.09
C PRO A 221 -10.13 -16.64 10.65
N LEU A 222 -9.96 -15.33 10.45
CA LEU A 222 -9.59 -14.74 9.17
C LEU A 222 -8.16 -15.11 8.73
N ILE A 223 -7.21 -15.23 9.66
CA ILE A 223 -5.82 -15.60 9.32
C ILE A 223 -5.75 -17.06 8.91
N GLU A 224 -6.37 -17.98 9.67
CA GLU A 224 -6.39 -19.42 9.29
C GLU A 224 -7.07 -19.65 7.95
N PHE A 225 -8.13 -18.88 7.67
CA PHE A 225 -8.86 -18.96 6.42
C PHE A 225 -7.99 -18.49 5.24
N LEU A 226 -7.32 -17.35 5.37
CA LEU A 226 -6.43 -16.83 4.33
C LEU A 226 -5.20 -17.72 4.13
N ASP A 227 -4.53 -18.14 5.21
CA ASP A 227 -3.37 -19.04 5.17
C ASP A 227 -3.70 -20.36 4.46
N ARG A 228 -4.83 -21.00 4.81
CA ARG A 228 -5.27 -22.22 4.14
C ARG A 228 -5.65 -22.03 2.68
N ILE A 229 -6.26 -20.89 2.31
CA ILE A 229 -6.50 -20.59 0.90
C ILE A 229 -5.18 -20.44 0.17
N ASN A 230 -4.23 -19.67 0.73
CA ASN A 230 -2.94 -19.41 0.09
C ASN A 230 -2.10 -20.69 -0.07
N ILE A 231 -2.18 -21.65 0.87
CA ILE A 231 -1.53 -22.97 0.78
C ILE A 231 -2.26 -23.93 -0.18
N ASN A 232 -3.58 -23.82 -0.34
CA ASN A 232 -4.42 -24.86 -0.96
C ASN A 232 -5.40 -24.31 -2.01
N ILE A 233 -4.94 -23.32 -2.79
CA ILE A 233 -5.70 -22.58 -3.84
C ILE A 233 -6.45 -23.53 -4.78
N ALA A 234 -5.85 -24.67 -5.12
CA ALA A 234 -6.44 -25.65 -6.04
C ALA A 234 -7.71 -26.35 -5.50
N LYS A 235 -8.07 -26.20 -4.23
CA LYS A 235 -9.25 -26.83 -3.61
C LYS A 235 -10.31 -25.84 -3.12
N THR A 236 -10.08 -24.52 -3.23
CA THR A 236 -11.00 -23.50 -2.73
C THR A 236 -11.50 -22.60 -3.86
N GLU A 237 -12.82 -22.50 -4.04
CA GLU A 237 -13.45 -21.59 -5.01
C GLU A 237 -13.44 -20.12 -4.55
N SER A 238 -13.15 -19.88 -3.27
CA SER A 238 -13.06 -18.56 -2.66
C SER A 238 -11.81 -17.79 -3.10
N LEU A 239 -11.89 -16.45 -3.13
CA LEU A 239 -10.81 -15.51 -3.51
C LEU A 239 -10.25 -15.64 -4.94
N GLN A 240 -10.71 -16.59 -5.74
CA GLN A 240 -10.27 -16.81 -7.14
C GLN A 240 -10.37 -15.56 -8.02
N ASN A 241 -11.35 -14.68 -7.76
CA ASN A 241 -11.60 -13.46 -8.54
C ASN A 241 -10.98 -12.18 -7.94
N VAL A 242 -10.28 -12.25 -6.80
CA VAL A 242 -9.72 -11.06 -6.14
C VAL A 242 -8.50 -10.56 -6.90
N ARG A 243 -8.60 -9.31 -7.37
CA ARG A 243 -7.56 -8.59 -8.13
C ARG A 243 -6.88 -7.51 -7.31
N HIS A 244 -7.57 -6.93 -6.33
CA HIS A 244 -7.10 -5.74 -5.62
C HIS A 244 -7.12 -5.95 -4.11
N ILE A 245 -5.95 -5.79 -3.47
CA ILE A 245 -5.81 -5.80 -2.01
C ILE A 245 -5.37 -4.42 -1.52
N THR A 246 -6.07 -3.88 -0.52
CA THR A 246 -5.71 -2.61 0.13
C THR A 246 -5.48 -2.83 1.62
N PHE A 247 -4.33 -2.42 2.14
CA PHE A 247 -4.05 -2.47 3.57
C PHE A 247 -4.41 -1.14 4.24
N ASN A 248 -5.48 -1.16 5.04
CA ASN A 248 -6.07 0.00 5.70
C ASN A 248 -5.42 0.26 7.06
N LEU A 249 -4.35 1.05 7.06
CA LEU A 249 -3.64 1.47 8.28
C LEU A 249 -4.32 2.64 9.01
N LYS A 250 -5.66 2.68 9.04
CA LYS A 250 -6.46 3.74 9.69
C LYS A 250 -5.95 3.97 11.13
N GLN A 251 -5.48 5.18 11.40
CA GLN A 251 -4.98 5.64 12.70
C GLN A 251 -5.82 6.87 13.12
N ARG A 252 -6.35 6.86 14.36
CA ARG A 252 -7.05 8.00 14.98
C ARG A 252 -6.17 8.76 15.98
N ASP A 253 -4.94 8.29 16.19
CA ASP A 253 -4.07 8.79 17.25
C ASP A 253 -3.29 10.02 16.78
N PHE A 254 -3.44 11.14 17.49
CA PHE A 254 -2.92 12.46 17.10
C PHE A 254 -1.38 12.58 17.06
N TRP A 255 -0.65 11.54 17.46
CA TRP A 255 0.78 11.61 17.75
C TRP A 255 1.69 10.94 16.71
N TYR A 256 1.16 10.02 15.89
CA TYR A 256 1.93 9.32 14.86
C TYR A 256 1.19 9.36 13.53
N VAL A 257 1.88 9.85 12.48
CA VAL A 257 1.32 9.97 11.13
C VAL A 257 1.51 8.67 10.31
N HIS A 258 2.36 7.76 10.78
CA HIS A 258 2.67 6.51 10.11
C HIS A 258 2.65 5.34 11.09
N ARG A 259 1.97 4.25 10.72
CA ARG A 259 1.85 3.06 11.57
C ARG A 259 2.86 1.99 11.18
N CYS A 260 3.58 1.44 12.16
CA CYS A 260 4.45 0.28 11.96
C CYS A 260 3.62 -0.90 11.42
N PHE A 261 4.02 -1.45 10.28
CA PHE A 261 3.31 -2.54 9.62
C PHE A 261 4.27 -3.59 9.05
N ALA A 262 3.89 -4.85 9.18
CA ALA A 262 4.60 -6.01 8.67
C ALA A 262 3.97 -6.47 7.34
N LEU A 263 4.08 -5.65 6.29
CA LEU A 263 3.44 -5.95 5.00
C LEU A 263 3.89 -7.30 4.45
N LEU A 264 5.20 -7.55 4.37
CA LEU A 264 5.75 -8.79 3.79
C LEU A 264 5.19 -10.05 4.49
N GLU A 265 5.03 -10.01 5.81
CA GLU A 265 4.38 -11.05 6.61
C GLU A 265 2.88 -11.18 6.30
N ASN A 266 2.17 -10.07 6.13
CA ASN A 266 0.75 -10.09 5.73
C ASN A 266 0.58 -10.54 4.26
N LEU A 267 1.60 -10.37 3.40
CA LEU A 267 1.60 -10.90 2.03
C LEU A 267 1.72 -12.42 1.98
N ASN A 268 2.34 -13.08 2.97
CA ASN A 268 2.33 -14.55 3.05
C ASN A 268 0.91 -15.14 3.16
N LEU A 269 -0.11 -14.34 3.50
CA LEU A 269 -1.51 -14.76 3.56
C LEU A 269 -2.25 -14.64 2.22
N VAL A 270 -1.68 -13.95 1.22
CA VAL A 270 -2.41 -13.54 -0.01
C VAL A 270 -1.58 -13.56 -1.31
N HIS A 271 -0.25 -13.66 -1.25
CA HIS A 271 0.61 -13.45 -2.44
C HIS A 271 0.46 -14.51 -3.54
N GLN A 272 -0.07 -15.70 -3.24
CA GLN A 272 -0.23 -16.77 -4.24
C GLN A 272 -1.58 -16.70 -4.96
N LEU A 273 -2.50 -15.80 -4.55
CA LEU A 273 -3.83 -15.66 -5.14
C LEU A 273 -3.74 -15.50 -6.67
N PRO A 274 -4.48 -16.30 -7.46
CA PRO A 274 -4.15 -16.53 -8.87
C PRO A 274 -4.38 -15.31 -9.75
N ASN A 275 -5.37 -14.47 -9.43
CA ASN A 275 -5.71 -13.27 -10.19
C ASN A 275 -5.35 -11.97 -9.44
N LEU A 276 -4.50 -12.02 -8.41
CA LEU A 276 -4.08 -10.82 -7.67
C LEU A 276 -3.21 -9.92 -8.55
N GLU A 277 -3.77 -8.78 -8.97
CA GLU A 277 -3.12 -7.80 -9.85
C GLU A 277 -2.43 -6.69 -9.06
N SER A 278 -3.05 -6.16 -8.00
CA SER A 278 -2.59 -4.94 -7.32
C SER A 278 -2.60 -4.99 -5.79
N ILE A 279 -1.59 -4.38 -5.17
CA ILE A 279 -1.56 -4.05 -3.74
C ILE A 279 -1.46 -2.54 -3.53
N ARG A 280 -2.22 -2.03 -2.56
CA ARG A 280 -2.17 -0.64 -2.11
C ARG A 280 -1.94 -0.58 -0.59
N VAL A 281 -1.01 0.27 -0.15
CA VAL A 281 -0.72 0.55 1.26
C VAL A 281 -0.53 2.05 1.45
N GLY A 282 -1.19 2.61 2.46
CA GLY A 282 -1.07 4.03 2.82
C GLY A 282 -0.60 4.21 4.25
N ALA A 283 0.15 5.29 4.53
CA ALA A 283 0.59 5.68 5.88
C ALA A 283 1.42 4.61 6.64
N MET A 284 2.22 3.82 5.92
CA MET A 284 3.04 2.76 6.49
C MET A 284 4.38 3.28 7.04
N ARG A 285 4.83 2.70 8.15
CA ARG A 285 6.24 2.64 8.55
C ARG A 285 6.74 1.20 8.55
N GLU A 286 7.95 0.96 8.07
CA GLU A 286 8.63 -0.33 8.23
C GLU A 286 8.84 -0.66 9.72
N ASN A 287 8.47 -1.87 10.14
CA ASN A 287 8.85 -2.35 11.47
C ASN A 287 10.34 -2.72 11.50
N ARG A 288 11.18 -1.75 11.89
CA ARG A 288 12.58 -2.01 12.23
C ARG A 288 12.64 -2.77 13.56
N SER A 289 12.74 -4.10 13.50
CA SER A 289 12.92 -5.00 14.65
C SER A 289 14.27 -4.77 15.35
N GLY A 290 14.39 -3.65 16.05
CA GLY A 290 15.61 -3.22 16.75
C GLY A 290 15.36 -2.36 17.99
N GLY A 291 14.12 -2.35 18.51
CA GLY A 291 13.74 -1.61 19.72
C GLY A 291 13.28 -2.47 20.90
N PHE A 292 12.73 -3.67 20.65
CA PHE A 292 12.09 -4.51 21.68
C PHE A 292 12.30 -6.02 21.47
N VAL A 293 13.42 -6.41 20.87
CA VAL A 293 13.81 -7.83 20.77
C VAL A 293 15.08 -8.02 21.59
N MET A 294 14.95 -8.73 22.72
CA MET A 294 16.08 -9.46 23.31
C MET A 294 16.67 -10.35 22.21
N GLU A 295 17.98 -10.28 21.97
CA GLU A 295 18.68 -10.99 20.90
C GLU A 295 18.65 -12.52 21.09
N ASN A 296 17.49 -13.13 20.89
CA ASN A 296 17.38 -14.54 20.56
C ASN A 296 17.72 -14.66 19.08
N ALA A 297 18.90 -15.19 18.77
CA ALA A 297 19.38 -15.40 17.39
C ALA A 297 18.46 -16.30 16.54
N ASP A 298 17.53 -17.01 17.20
CA ASP A 298 16.51 -17.87 16.58
C ASP A 298 15.20 -17.12 16.23
N ALA A 299 15.09 -15.83 16.55
CA ALA A 299 13.91 -15.00 16.31
C ALA A 299 13.78 -14.59 14.83
N GLY A 300 13.47 -15.57 13.98
CA GLY A 300 12.79 -15.41 12.68
C GLY A 300 13.26 -14.26 11.81
N GLN A 301 14.23 -14.56 10.92
CA GLN A 301 14.48 -13.76 9.72
C GLN A 301 13.14 -13.41 9.05
N PHE A 302 12.88 -12.10 8.79
CA PHE A 302 11.62 -11.61 8.20
C PHE A 302 11.17 -12.55 7.08
N SER A 303 10.03 -13.21 7.27
CA SER A 303 9.56 -14.24 6.35
C SER A 303 8.97 -13.55 5.13
N THR A 304 9.84 -13.23 4.17
CA THR A 304 9.43 -12.58 2.94
C THR A 304 8.94 -13.62 1.94
N PRO A 305 7.86 -13.35 1.18
CA PRO A 305 7.46 -14.24 0.11
C PRO A 305 8.63 -14.48 -0.86
N ARG A 306 8.71 -15.67 -1.47
CA ARG A 306 9.81 -15.99 -2.39
C ARG A 306 9.84 -15.01 -3.58
N PRO A 307 11.02 -14.63 -4.07
CA PRO A 307 11.13 -13.86 -5.31
C PRO A 307 10.40 -14.54 -6.47
N ASN A 308 9.79 -13.75 -7.36
CA ASN A 308 9.02 -14.19 -8.53
C ASN A 308 7.87 -15.17 -8.19
N SER A 309 7.36 -15.19 -6.95
CA SER A 309 6.27 -16.09 -6.56
C SER A 309 4.89 -15.57 -6.95
N SER A 310 4.71 -14.24 -7.02
CA SER A 310 3.37 -13.63 -7.10
C SER A 310 3.01 -13.05 -8.47
N ASN A 311 1.71 -13.02 -8.75
CA ASN A 311 1.12 -12.43 -9.95
C ASN A 311 0.86 -10.91 -9.81
N ILE A 312 1.18 -10.32 -8.65
CA ILE A 312 1.14 -8.87 -8.43
C ILE A 312 1.90 -8.17 -9.56
N SER A 313 1.23 -7.21 -10.20
CA SER A 313 1.76 -6.37 -11.28
C SER A 313 1.65 -4.89 -10.98
N LYS A 314 0.90 -4.48 -9.94
CA LYS A 314 0.76 -3.08 -9.53
C LYS A 314 1.01 -2.91 -8.04
N ILE A 315 1.96 -2.05 -7.68
CA ILE A 315 2.27 -1.72 -6.28
C ILE A 315 2.04 -0.23 -6.06
N HIS A 316 1.23 0.13 -5.08
CA HIS A 316 1.04 1.52 -4.66
C HIS A 316 1.34 1.71 -3.18
N PHE A 317 2.44 2.42 -2.89
CA PHE A 317 2.82 2.91 -1.57
C PHE A 317 2.57 4.41 -1.49
N GLU A 318 1.67 4.80 -0.59
CA GLU A 318 1.18 6.17 -0.47
C GLU A 318 1.54 6.73 0.90
N SER A 319 2.14 7.93 0.96
CA SER A 319 2.58 8.57 2.21
C SER A 319 3.30 7.60 3.16
N SER A 320 4.34 6.89 2.70
CA SER A 320 4.90 5.77 3.47
C SER A 320 6.42 5.84 3.64
N TYR A 321 6.93 5.43 4.81
CA TYR A 321 8.33 5.45 5.20
C TYR A 321 8.88 4.03 5.40
N VAL A 322 9.64 3.54 4.43
CA VAL A 322 10.30 2.23 4.46
C VAL A 322 11.75 2.37 3.99
N GLY A 323 12.63 1.41 4.30
CA GLY A 323 13.99 1.35 3.78
C GLY A 323 14.08 0.77 2.36
N THR A 324 15.21 1.03 1.67
CA THR A 324 15.43 0.53 0.29
C THR A 324 15.27 -0.97 0.17
N ARG A 325 15.82 -1.74 1.13
CA ARG A 325 15.71 -3.21 1.15
C ARG A 325 14.28 -3.71 1.25
N TYR A 326 13.40 -2.96 1.90
CA TYR A 326 12.00 -3.32 2.00
C TYR A 326 11.33 -3.27 0.63
N LEU A 327 11.62 -2.20 -0.13
CA LEU A 327 11.13 -2.03 -1.50
C LEU A 327 11.76 -3.04 -2.46
N GLU A 328 13.08 -3.27 -2.38
CA GLU A 328 13.81 -4.25 -3.20
C GLU A 328 13.18 -5.65 -3.04
N ARG A 329 13.01 -6.13 -1.80
CA ARG A 329 12.35 -7.42 -1.53
C ARG A 329 10.91 -7.47 -2.02
N LEU A 330 10.15 -6.38 -1.93
CA LEU A 330 8.77 -6.35 -2.40
C LEU A 330 8.67 -6.37 -3.94
N ILE A 331 9.55 -5.64 -4.63
CA ILE A 331 9.65 -5.63 -6.10
C ILE A 331 10.07 -7.03 -6.59
N ASP A 332 10.99 -7.69 -5.90
CA ASP A 332 11.46 -9.04 -6.22
C ASP A 332 10.36 -10.12 -6.10
N VAL A 333 9.32 -9.94 -5.28
CA VAL A 333 8.19 -10.89 -5.15
C VAL A 333 7.34 -10.99 -6.42
N CYS A 334 7.30 -9.92 -7.22
CA CYS A 334 6.47 -9.82 -8.42
C CYS A 334 7.10 -10.59 -9.59
N LYS A 335 6.33 -11.41 -10.31
CA LYS A 335 6.79 -12.02 -11.58
C LYS A 335 6.95 -11.01 -12.71
N ARG A 336 6.10 -9.98 -12.73
CA ARG A 336 6.06 -8.97 -13.78
C ARG A 336 5.38 -7.69 -13.28
N LEU A 337 6.19 -6.71 -12.88
CA LEU A 337 5.71 -5.41 -12.42
C LEU A 337 5.40 -4.50 -13.61
N THR A 338 4.20 -3.92 -13.65
CA THR A 338 3.71 -3.01 -14.70
C THR A 338 3.44 -1.60 -14.18
N GLU A 339 3.01 -1.44 -12.93
CA GLU A 339 2.84 -0.13 -12.28
C GLU A 339 3.53 -0.09 -10.92
N PHE A 340 4.33 0.94 -10.67
CA PHE A 340 4.94 1.18 -9.36
C PHE A 340 4.74 2.64 -8.92
N THR A 341 4.08 2.81 -7.78
CA THR A 341 3.92 4.10 -7.11
C THR A 341 4.59 4.03 -5.74
N PHE A 342 5.52 4.95 -5.46
CA PHE A 342 6.07 5.17 -4.13
C PHE A 342 6.23 6.66 -3.85
N TRP A 343 5.52 7.18 -2.84
CA TRP A 343 5.70 8.56 -2.40
C TRP A 343 5.66 8.74 -0.89
N THR A 344 6.40 9.73 -0.40
CA THR A 344 6.49 10.08 1.02
C THR A 344 5.90 11.46 1.28
N ARG A 345 4.99 11.58 2.26
CA ARG A 345 4.58 12.90 2.80
C ARG A 345 5.71 13.43 3.69
N PRO A 346 6.01 14.75 3.75
CA PRO A 346 7.07 15.25 4.62
C PRO A 346 6.86 14.86 6.10
N PRO A 347 7.94 14.69 6.90
CA PRO A 347 7.81 14.23 8.29
C PRO A 347 7.06 15.29 9.11
N LEU A 348 5.85 14.96 9.54
CA LEU A 348 5.05 15.76 10.47
C LEU A 348 5.39 15.47 11.95
N ASP A 349 6.28 14.50 12.21
CA ASP A 349 6.55 13.99 13.55
C ASP A 349 7.59 14.84 14.31
N ILE A 350 7.10 15.53 15.34
CA ILE A 350 7.85 16.40 16.24
C ILE A 350 8.89 15.60 17.07
N ASN A 351 8.70 14.29 17.23
CA ASN A 351 9.53 13.41 18.06
C ASN A 351 10.65 12.71 17.29
N HIS A 352 10.81 12.97 15.99
CA HIS A 352 11.82 12.32 15.15
C HIS A 352 12.81 13.33 14.56
N SER A 353 13.67 13.86 15.44
CA SER A 353 14.80 14.76 15.12
C SER A 353 15.80 14.18 14.11
N ASN A 354 15.73 12.88 13.81
CA ASN A 354 16.48 12.24 12.73
C ASN A 354 15.56 11.39 11.83
N PRO A 355 14.96 11.98 10.78
CA PRO A 355 14.10 11.27 9.83
C PRO A 355 14.79 10.12 9.05
N ARG A 356 16.13 10.09 8.92
CA ARG A 356 16.86 8.91 8.40
C ARG A 356 16.68 7.67 9.31
N GLY A 357 16.34 7.89 10.59
CA GLY A 357 15.95 6.83 11.53
C GLY A 357 14.59 6.18 11.24
N ILE A 358 13.79 6.74 10.32
CA ILE A 358 12.47 6.21 9.93
C ILE A 358 12.59 5.36 8.66
N GLY A 359 13.30 5.86 7.65
CA GLY A 359 13.55 5.22 6.36
C GLY A 359 14.75 5.88 5.70
N VAL A 360 15.60 5.10 5.02
CA VAL A 360 16.59 5.63 4.08
C VAL A 360 16.32 4.92 2.76
N ILE A 361 16.19 5.70 1.69
CA ILE A 361 16.07 5.19 0.32
C ILE A 361 17.35 5.55 -0.41
N ALA A 362 18.14 4.53 -0.76
CA ALA A 362 19.26 4.63 -1.68
C ALA A 362 18.73 4.57 -3.12
N PRO A 363 18.71 5.68 -3.90
CA PRO A 363 18.07 5.69 -5.21
C PRO A 363 18.73 4.74 -6.20
N ASN A 364 20.04 4.49 -6.08
CA ASN A 364 20.73 3.52 -6.94
C ASN A 364 20.25 2.07 -6.71
N THR A 365 20.13 1.67 -5.44
CA THR A 365 19.61 0.35 -5.05
C THR A 365 18.15 0.18 -5.46
N LEU A 366 17.32 1.23 -5.33
CA LEU A 366 15.93 1.19 -5.83
C LEU A 366 15.88 1.10 -7.36
N ALA A 367 16.72 1.83 -8.08
CA ALA A 367 16.82 1.74 -9.54
C ALA A 367 17.22 0.33 -9.99
N ARG A 368 18.18 -0.31 -9.31
CA ARG A 368 18.55 -1.72 -9.56
C ARG A 368 17.36 -2.66 -9.46
N ALA A 369 16.56 -2.52 -8.39
CA ALA A 369 15.36 -3.32 -8.20
C ALA A 369 14.34 -3.09 -9.33
N LEU A 370 14.07 -1.84 -9.70
CA LEU A 370 13.15 -1.51 -10.79
C LEU A 370 13.64 -1.99 -12.17
N LEU A 371 14.95 -1.98 -12.44
CA LEU A 371 15.55 -2.44 -13.70
C LEU A 371 15.37 -3.95 -13.95
N SER A 372 15.05 -4.75 -12.92
CA SER A 372 14.65 -6.15 -13.10
C SER A 372 13.35 -6.27 -13.93
N HIS A 373 12.44 -5.30 -13.81
CA HIS A 373 11.15 -5.22 -14.51
C HIS A 373 11.15 -4.23 -15.68
N ARG A 374 12.32 -3.82 -16.18
CA ARG A 374 12.46 -2.76 -17.21
C ARG A 374 11.70 -2.99 -18.52
N PHE A 375 11.40 -4.25 -18.85
CA PHE A 375 10.65 -4.66 -20.04
C PHE A 375 9.13 -4.73 -19.82
N SER A 376 8.66 -4.65 -18.57
CA SER A 376 7.23 -4.73 -18.23
C SER A 376 6.68 -3.50 -17.52
N LEU A 377 7.53 -2.67 -16.93
CA LEU A 377 7.12 -1.47 -16.21
C LEU A 377 6.59 -0.41 -17.21
N GLU A 378 5.29 -0.15 -17.16
CA GLU A 378 4.54 0.76 -18.04
C GLU A 378 4.29 2.12 -17.38
N ALA A 379 4.10 2.16 -16.05
CA ALA A 379 3.96 3.39 -15.29
C ALA A 379 4.85 3.41 -14.03
N LEU A 380 5.53 4.54 -13.82
CA LEU A 380 6.40 4.78 -12.66
C LEU A 380 6.06 6.13 -12.03
N ASP A 381 5.71 6.13 -10.75
CA ASP A 381 5.39 7.31 -9.96
C ASP A 381 6.24 7.35 -8.68
N LEU A 382 7.27 8.19 -8.66
CA LEU A 382 8.29 8.25 -7.60
C LEU A 382 8.46 9.64 -7.01
N GLU A 383 8.19 9.78 -5.71
CA GLU A 383 8.47 11.00 -4.96
C GLU A 383 9.10 10.67 -3.60
N ILE A 384 10.44 10.69 -3.58
CA ILE A 384 11.22 10.43 -2.38
C ILE A 384 11.66 11.78 -1.82
N GLY A 385 11.24 12.12 -0.59
CA GLY A 385 11.68 13.35 0.06
C GLY A 385 13.19 13.39 0.27
N ASP A 386 13.82 14.52 -0.04
CA ASP A 386 15.28 14.75 0.04
C ASP A 386 15.90 14.40 1.41
N VAL A 387 15.09 14.47 2.44
CA VAL A 387 15.43 14.18 3.83
C VAL A 387 15.76 12.69 4.06
N ILE A 388 15.18 11.79 3.27
CA ILE A 388 15.37 10.33 3.34
C ILE A 388 16.08 9.74 2.12
N ALA A 389 16.25 10.52 1.04
CA ALA A 389 17.01 10.12 -0.13
C ALA A 389 18.52 10.17 0.17
N ASP A 390 19.20 9.04 0.02
CA ASP A 390 20.65 8.95 0.20
C ASP A 390 21.32 8.56 -1.12
N PHE A 391 21.82 9.57 -1.83
CA PHE A 391 22.48 9.41 -3.15
C PHE A 391 23.93 8.92 -3.04
N ASP A 392 24.46 8.74 -1.83
CA ASP A 392 25.84 8.30 -1.58
C ASP A 392 25.92 6.84 -1.12
N THR A 393 24.86 6.32 -0.52
CA THR A 393 24.74 4.92 -0.13
C THR A 393 24.46 4.02 -1.34
N GLU A 394 25.33 3.05 -1.58
CA GLU A 394 25.08 1.93 -2.50
C GLU A 394 25.03 0.64 -1.70
N GLU A 395 23.85 0.00 -1.64
CA GLU A 395 23.70 -1.26 -0.93
C GLU A 395 23.95 -2.44 -1.89
N PRO A 396 24.75 -3.47 -1.50
CA PRO A 396 25.09 -4.60 -2.39
C PRO A 396 23.83 -5.38 -2.83
N PRO A 397 23.84 -6.16 -3.93
CA PRO A 397 22.70 -7.00 -4.30
C PRO A 397 22.24 -7.90 -3.14
N LEU A 398 20.94 -8.20 -3.06
CA LEU A 398 20.46 -9.24 -2.15
C LEU A 398 21.11 -10.59 -2.52
N PRO A 399 21.48 -11.44 -1.55
CA PRO A 399 21.96 -12.79 -1.85
C PRO A 399 20.90 -13.56 -2.65
N LEU A 400 21.30 -14.12 -3.79
CA LEU A 400 20.47 -15.08 -4.52
C LEU A 400 20.35 -16.35 -3.67
N GLU A 401 19.17 -16.61 -3.10
CA GLU A 401 18.88 -17.95 -2.58
C GLU A 401 18.93 -18.95 -3.74
N PRO A 402 19.67 -20.07 -3.61
CA PRO A 402 19.78 -21.07 -4.68
C PRO A 402 18.44 -21.78 -4.86
N SER A 403 17.73 -21.42 -5.94
CA SER A 403 16.48 -22.07 -6.34
C SER A 403 16.73 -23.55 -6.69
N LEU A 404 16.35 -24.44 -5.77
CA LEU A 404 16.48 -25.89 -5.94
C LEU A 404 15.43 -26.40 -6.94
N GLY A 405 15.77 -26.35 -8.22
CA GLY A 405 15.03 -27.00 -9.30
C GLY A 405 14.01 -26.13 -10.03
N GLU A 406 14.49 -25.20 -10.85
CA GLU A 406 13.76 -24.77 -12.05
C GLU A 406 14.78 -24.46 -13.16
N ASN A 407 14.44 -24.82 -14.41
CA ASN A 407 15.38 -24.69 -15.53
C ASN A 407 15.57 -23.22 -15.93
N ASN A 408 16.74 -22.92 -16.51
CA ASN A 408 17.14 -21.56 -16.88
C ASN A 408 16.32 -20.95 -18.02
N ASP A 409 15.14 -20.40 -17.72
CA ASP A 409 14.43 -19.46 -18.60
C ASP A 409 14.86 -17.99 -18.38
N ARG A 410 15.97 -17.76 -17.64
CA ARG A 410 16.70 -16.47 -17.66
C ARG A 410 17.57 -16.34 -18.93
N ALA A 411 16.94 -16.50 -20.09
CA ALA A 411 17.55 -16.30 -21.40
C ALA A 411 16.95 -15.07 -22.10
N GLN A 412 17.26 -13.85 -21.64
CA GLN A 412 17.32 -12.62 -22.47
C GLN A 412 17.74 -11.35 -21.71
N SER A 413 19.06 -11.19 -21.49
CA SER A 413 19.76 -9.94 -21.81
C SER A 413 21.28 -10.11 -21.66
N ASP A 414 22.03 -9.85 -22.73
CA ASP A 414 23.51 -9.97 -22.76
C ASP A 414 24.27 -8.90 -21.94
N ILE A 415 23.54 -8.06 -21.19
CA ILE A 415 24.08 -6.96 -20.38
C ILE A 415 23.52 -7.12 -18.95
N SER A 416 24.40 -7.22 -17.95
CA SER A 416 23.99 -7.30 -16.54
C SER A 416 23.45 -5.96 -16.04
N ILE A 417 22.61 -5.98 -15.00
CA ILE A 417 21.95 -4.76 -14.48
C ILE A 417 22.99 -3.78 -13.92
N GLU A 418 24.09 -4.29 -13.37
CA GLU A 418 25.22 -3.51 -12.86
C GLU A 418 25.88 -2.67 -13.98
N ASN A 419 26.02 -3.25 -15.18
CA ASN A 419 26.54 -2.52 -16.34
C ASN A 419 25.57 -1.42 -16.82
N LEU A 420 24.25 -1.63 -16.72
CA LEU A 420 23.24 -0.63 -17.06
C LEU A 420 23.30 0.57 -16.09
N ILE A 421 23.41 0.29 -14.79
CA ILE A 421 23.55 1.31 -13.74
C ILE A 421 24.82 2.15 -13.95
N GLY A 422 25.95 1.50 -14.26
CA GLY A 422 27.23 2.16 -14.50
C GLY A 422 27.25 3.16 -15.66
N THR A 423 26.21 3.20 -16.51
CA THR A 423 26.08 4.20 -17.58
C THR A 423 25.63 5.59 -17.08
N GLY A 424 25.01 5.67 -15.90
CA GLY A 424 24.33 6.88 -15.41
C GLY A 424 23.07 7.29 -16.19
N ARG A 425 22.64 6.50 -17.19
CA ARG A 425 21.47 6.75 -18.05
C ARG A 425 20.34 5.73 -17.79
N ILE A 426 20.02 5.52 -16.51
CA ILE A 426 19.12 4.46 -16.03
C ILE A 426 17.75 4.48 -16.72
N LEU A 427 17.17 5.67 -16.95
CA LEU A 427 15.82 5.81 -17.49
C LEU A 427 15.64 5.23 -18.91
N VAL A 428 16.68 5.25 -19.76
CA VAL A 428 16.58 4.79 -21.16
C VAL A 428 16.32 3.29 -21.28
N HIS A 429 16.67 2.54 -20.23
CA HIS A 429 16.56 1.09 -20.20
C HIS A 429 15.14 0.58 -19.90
N PHE A 430 14.22 1.45 -19.46
CA PHE A 430 12.81 1.12 -19.27
C PHE A 430 12.05 1.19 -20.60
N THR A 431 12.24 0.18 -21.46
CA THR A 431 11.75 0.22 -22.84
C THR A 431 10.23 0.14 -22.99
N SER A 432 9.49 -0.17 -21.92
CA SER A 432 8.02 -0.25 -21.91
C SER A 432 7.35 0.90 -21.16
N LEU A 433 8.13 1.81 -20.55
CA LEU A 433 7.61 2.88 -19.70
C LEU A 433 6.98 3.98 -20.54
N THR A 434 5.67 4.16 -20.38
CA THR A 434 4.84 5.16 -21.08
C THR A 434 4.48 6.35 -20.19
N SER A 435 4.43 6.17 -18.87
CA SER A 435 4.10 7.23 -17.91
C SER A 435 5.15 7.34 -16.80
N LEU A 436 5.77 8.52 -16.68
CA LEU A 436 6.74 8.84 -15.63
C LEU A 436 6.29 10.07 -14.84
N THR A 437 6.01 9.88 -13.55
CA THR A 437 5.91 10.97 -12.57
C THR A 437 7.09 10.86 -11.61
N ILE A 438 7.88 11.93 -11.48
CA ILE A 438 9.13 11.88 -10.74
C ILE A 438 9.50 13.26 -10.18
N ASN A 439 10.11 13.32 -9.00
CA ASN A 439 10.64 14.59 -8.50
C ASN A 439 11.91 15.03 -9.26
N LEU A 440 12.16 16.33 -9.28
CA LEU A 440 13.24 16.94 -10.07
C LEU A 440 14.63 16.33 -9.79
N ARG A 441 14.95 16.04 -8.52
CA ARG A 441 16.27 15.52 -8.13
C ARG A 441 16.49 14.08 -8.56
N LEU A 442 15.48 13.21 -8.42
CA LEU A 442 15.56 11.82 -8.91
C LEU A 442 15.60 11.77 -10.44
N LEU A 443 14.89 12.67 -11.14
CA LEU A 443 14.95 12.76 -12.61
C LEU A 443 16.39 12.97 -13.09
N PHE A 444 17.08 14.00 -12.59
CA PHE A 444 18.47 14.26 -13.00
C PHE A 444 19.44 13.16 -12.52
N TYR A 445 19.17 12.52 -11.39
CA TYR A 445 19.98 11.40 -10.93
C TYR A 445 19.85 10.17 -11.86
N PHE A 446 18.63 9.73 -12.20
CA PHE A 446 18.41 8.58 -13.07
C PHE A 446 18.67 8.87 -14.56
N ALA A 447 18.55 10.13 -15.01
CA ALA A 447 18.81 10.50 -16.40
C ALA A 447 20.27 10.89 -16.68
N MET A 448 21.04 11.34 -15.69
CA MET A 448 22.38 11.91 -15.93
C MET A 448 23.47 11.37 -15.00
N GLY A 449 23.15 10.53 -14.02
CA GLY A 449 24.09 10.11 -12.97
C GLY A 449 24.55 11.25 -12.05
N ASN A 450 23.93 12.43 -12.16
CA ASN A 450 24.29 13.60 -11.38
C ASN A 450 23.83 13.39 -9.93
N LYS A 451 24.76 13.06 -9.03
CA LYS A 451 24.51 13.22 -7.59
C LYS A 451 24.10 14.68 -7.33
N PRO A 452 22.92 14.94 -6.73
CA PRO A 452 22.49 16.30 -6.51
C PRO A 452 23.43 16.98 -5.51
N VAL A 453 23.83 18.22 -5.77
CA VAL A 453 24.73 18.95 -4.86
C VAL A 453 24.08 19.03 -3.48
N GLY A 454 24.77 18.49 -2.48
CA GLY A 454 24.32 18.49 -1.10
C GLY A 454 24.32 19.92 -0.55
N GLY A 455 23.15 20.41 -0.13
CA GLY A 455 22.99 21.69 0.54
C GLY A 455 23.48 21.68 1.99
N ARG A 456 24.72 21.25 2.25
CA ARG A 456 25.51 21.43 3.49
C ARG A 456 26.87 20.74 3.35
N GLY A 457 27.94 21.45 3.72
CA GLY A 457 29.28 20.89 3.86
C GLY A 457 30.28 21.38 2.81
N GLN A 458 30.93 22.51 3.09
CA GLN A 458 32.28 22.74 2.56
C GLN A 458 33.24 21.69 3.15
N ASP A 459 34.27 21.31 2.41
CA ASP A 459 35.29 20.36 2.86
C ASP A 459 36.02 20.87 4.11
N HIS A 460 35.60 20.38 5.28
CA HIS A 460 36.33 20.50 6.52
C HIS A 460 36.60 19.11 7.08
N GLN A 461 37.81 18.62 6.80
CA GLN A 461 38.40 17.46 7.46
C GLN A 461 38.34 17.66 8.98
N TYR A 462 37.59 16.82 9.70
CA TYR A 462 37.72 16.72 11.15
C TYR A 462 37.61 15.28 11.65
N SER A 463 38.67 14.86 12.35
CA SER A 463 38.75 13.60 13.09
C SER A 463 37.76 13.57 14.28
N PRO A 464 37.33 12.39 14.75
CA PRO A 464 36.23 12.28 15.71
C PRO A 464 36.65 12.60 17.14
N GLY A 465 35.82 13.37 17.88
CA GLY A 465 35.98 13.51 19.32
C GLY A 465 35.05 14.52 20.02
N LYS A 466 34.22 13.99 20.94
CA LYS A 466 33.49 14.69 22.03
C LYS A 466 32.20 15.47 21.71
N GLY A 467 31.09 14.92 22.21
CA GLY A 467 30.35 15.55 23.34
C GLY A 467 29.25 16.55 23.02
N LEU A 468 28.04 16.28 23.52
CA LEU A 468 26.86 17.16 23.47
C LEU A 468 27.13 18.56 24.05
N HIS A 469 26.47 19.58 23.48
CA HIS A 469 25.56 20.44 24.26
C HIS A 469 24.53 21.18 23.39
N ASN A 470 23.30 21.30 23.92
CA ASN A 470 22.23 22.11 23.34
C ASN A 470 22.55 23.61 23.43
N SER A 471 22.25 24.36 22.36
CA SER A 471 21.54 25.65 22.52
C SER A 471 20.82 26.03 21.23
N TYR A 472 19.52 26.29 21.33
CA TYR A 472 18.81 27.13 20.35
C TYR A 472 19.14 28.58 20.71
N GLN A 473 19.68 29.35 19.76
CA GLN A 473 19.57 30.80 19.80
C GLN A 473 19.03 31.34 18.48
N ASP A 474 17.81 31.84 18.60
CA ASP A 474 17.09 32.70 17.69
C ASP A 474 17.92 33.94 17.31
N ARG A 475 17.92 34.33 16.02
CA ARG A 475 18.27 35.69 15.57
C ARG A 475 17.87 35.93 14.12
N ALA A 476 16.75 36.60 13.94
CA ALA A 476 16.42 37.28 12.69
C ALA A 476 17.33 38.50 12.45
N GLY A 477 17.77 38.68 11.19
CA GLY A 477 18.16 39.95 10.59
C GLY A 477 19.51 40.58 10.99
N GLN A 478 20.47 40.64 10.05
CA GLN A 478 20.79 41.85 9.28
C GLN A 478 22.06 41.69 8.40
N ARG A 479 21.95 42.23 7.17
CA ARG A 479 22.98 42.73 6.23
C ARG A 479 24.47 42.38 6.46
N SER A 480 25.08 41.77 5.44
CA SER A 480 26.21 42.40 4.72
C SER A 480 26.27 41.94 3.26
N GLN A 481 26.02 42.85 2.32
CA GLN A 481 26.58 42.78 0.96
C GLN A 481 27.77 43.74 0.92
N GLN A 482 28.72 43.49 0.01
CA GLN A 482 30.09 44.06 0.01
C GLN A 482 30.95 43.34 1.08
N ASP A 483 32.03 42.63 0.76
CA ASP A 483 32.82 42.55 -0.48
C ASP A 483 33.12 41.11 -0.90
N ASN A 484 33.02 40.82 -2.22
CA ASN A 484 33.62 39.65 -2.93
C ASN A 484 33.13 39.48 -4.40
N LYS A 485 32.30 40.39 -4.93
CA LYS A 485 31.71 40.26 -6.29
C LYS A 485 32.66 40.49 -7.47
N THR A 486 33.92 40.89 -7.23
CA THR A 486 34.86 41.27 -8.30
C THR A 486 35.96 40.23 -8.54
N ALA A 487 36.46 39.54 -7.51
CA ALA A 487 37.59 38.61 -7.63
C ALA A 487 37.23 37.22 -8.20
N ILE A 488 35.96 36.80 -8.10
CA ILE A 488 35.48 35.52 -8.63
C ILE A 488 35.11 35.62 -10.12
N ARG A 489 34.85 36.84 -10.62
CA ARG A 489 34.31 37.05 -11.96
C ARG A 489 35.36 36.87 -13.07
N GLU A 490 36.60 37.31 -12.84
CA GLU A 490 37.65 37.28 -13.87
C GLU A 490 38.35 35.91 -14.03
N ASN A 491 38.23 34.98 -13.07
CA ASN A 491 38.79 33.63 -13.17
C ASN A 491 37.79 32.57 -13.70
N LEU A 492 36.51 32.91 -13.87
CA LEU A 492 35.48 32.03 -14.43
C LEU A 492 35.15 32.31 -15.90
N GLU A 493 35.51 33.49 -16.41
CA GLU A 493 35.17 33.92 -17.78
C GLU A 493 36.16 33.44 -18.86
N ALA A 494 37.26 32.74 -18.50
CA ALA A 494 38.32 32.35 -19.44
C ALA A 494 38.27 30.91 -20.00
N ASN A 495 37.50 29.97 -19.44
CA ASN A 495 37.68 28.52 -19.71
C ASN A 495 36.41 27.70 -20.04
N HIS A 496 35.24 28.31 -20.29
CA HIS A 496 34.02 27.59 -20.64
C HIS A 496 33.38 28.06 -21.96
N MET A 497 34.06 27.71 -23.06
CA MET A 497 33.53 27.78 -24.43
C MET A 497 32.25 26.94 -24.62
N HIS A 498 31.44 27.35 -25.60
CA HIS A 498 30.02 27.01 -25.81
C HIS A 498 29.59 25.52 -25.81
N GLY A 499 30.47 24.53 -25.90
CA GLY A 499 30.10 23.13 -26.18
C GLY A 499 29.56 22.30 -24.99
N SER A 500 29.80 22.69 -23.74
CA SER A 500 29.46 21.86 -22.57
C SER A 500 27.98 21.92 -22.14
N LYS A 501 27.29 23.01 -22.49
CA LYS A 501 25.87 23.20 -22.13
C LYS A 501 24.95 22.32 -22.97
N ASP A 502 25.17 22.33 -24.28
CA ASP A 502 24.42 21.54 -25.27
C ASP A 502 24.51 20.04 -25.00
N LYS A 503 25.72 19.52 -24.75
CA LYS A 503 25.96 18.10 -24.42
C LYS A 503 25.17 17.60 -23.20
N ARG A 504 24.95 18.44 -22.18
CA ARG A 504 24.19 18.05 -20.97
C ARG A 504 22.68 18.02 -21.22
N TYR A 505 22.18 18.93 -22.05
CA TYR A 505 20.81 18.90 -22.51
C TYR A 505 20.53 17.68 -23.40
N GLN A 506 21.41 17.43 -24.37
CA GLN A 506 21.35 16.23 -25.23
C GLN A 506 21.39 14.94 -24.41
N ASN A 507 22.25 14.85 -23.38
CA ASN A 507 22.27 13.71 -22.45
C ASN A 507 20.93 13.47 -21.74
N LEU A 508 20.21 14.54 -21.35
CA LEU A 508 18.91 14.41 -20.68
C LEU A 508 17.88 13.78 -21.63
N ILE A 509 17.79 14.27 -22.87
CA ILE A 509 16.87 13.75 -23.90
C ILE A 509 17.19 12.30 -24.26
N GLU A 510 18.47 11.99 -24.54
CA GLU A 510 18.92 10.63 -24.89
C GLU A 510 18.73 9.61 -23.76
N SER A 511 18.49 10.08 -22.53
CA SER A 511 18.29 9.21 -21.37
C SER A 511 16.82 9.00 -21.02
N LEU A 512 15.87 9.70 -21.65
CA LEU A 512 14.46 9.47 -21.41
C LEU A 512 14.00 8.10 -21.96
N PRO A 513 12.96 7.47 -21.37
CA PRO A 513 12.43 6.21 -21.86
C PRO A 513 11.93 6.32 -23.31
N PRO A 514 12.25 5.36 -24.21
CA PRO A 514 12.02 5.52 -25.65
C PRO A 514 10.54 5.47 -26.07
N ARG A 515 9.64 5.05 -25.17
CA ARG A 515 8.18 4.97 -25.39
C ARG A 515 7.39 5.90 -24.48
N LEU A 516 8.05 6.89 -23.88
CA LEU A 516 7.41 7.81 -22.94
C LEU A 516 6.33 8.62 -23.64
N GLU A 517 5.09 8.53 -23.13
CA GLU A 517 3.93 9.29 -23.59
C GLU A 517 3.57 10.45 -22.65
N TYR A 518 3.85 10.30 -21.35
CA TYR A 518 3.53 11.27 -20.30
C TYR A 518 4.72 11.47 -19.35
N LEU A 519 5.12 12.72 -19.14
CA LEU A 519 6.14 13.14 -18.16
C LEU A 519 5.57 14.17 -17.18
N CYS A 520 5.67 13.92 -15.88
CA CYS A 520 5.32 14.88 -14.83
C CYS A 520 6.48 15.09 -13.87
N ILE A 521 6.99 16.32 -13.81
CA ILE A 521 8.13 16.72 -12.97
C ILE A 521 7.60 17.38 -11.70
N LEU A 522 7.86 16.79 -10.53
CA LEU A 522 7.40 17.32 -9.23
C LEU A 522 8.45 18.22 -8.57
N GLY A 523 7.98 19.30 -7.95
CA GLY A 523 8.81 20.20 -7.13
C GLY A 523 9.78 21.11 -7.90
N TYR A 524 9.57 21.30 -9.20
CA TYR A 524 10.33 22.29 -9.97
C TYR A 524 9.79 23.71 -9.76
N HIS A 525 10.71 24.66 -9.62
CA HIS A 525 10.42 26.10 -9.52
C HIS A 525 11.42 26.88 -10.38
N TYR A 526 10.90 27.58 -11.38
CA TYR A 526 11.69 28.46 -12.24
C TYR A 526 12.43 29.53 -11.41
N GLY A 527 13.72 29.72 -11.70
CA GLY A 527 14.57 30.70 -11.04
C GLY A 527 15.21 30.21 -9.73
N TYR A 528 14.98 28.96 -9.32
CA TYR A 528 15.64 28.38 -8.14
C TYR A 528 17.04 27.81 -8.45
N ASP A 529 17.24 27.25 -9.65
CA ASP A 529 18.54 26.79 -10.14
C ASP A 529 18.63 27.02 -11.65
N GLU A 530 19.43 28.01 -12.06
CA GLU A 530 19.67 28.38 -13.45
C GLU A 530 20.06 27.19 -14.35
N ARG A 531 20.69 26.15 -13.78
CA ARG A 531 21.10 24.96 -14.53
C ARG A 531 19.91 24.05 -14.83
N HIS A 532 19.00 23.90 -13.87
CA HIS A 532 17.76 23.15 -14.08
C HIS A 532 16.82 23.92 -15.02
N ASP A 533 16.72 25.24 -14.84
CA ASP A 533 15.92 26.12 -15.70
C ASP A 533 16.36 26.00 -17.17
N LEU A 534 17.67 26.07 -17.46
CA LEU A 534 18.19 25.93 -18.82
C LEU A 534 17.92 24.55 -19.44
N LEU A 535 18.02 23.47 -18.66
CA LEU A 535 17.78 22.10 -19.14
C LEU A 535 16.29 21.87 -19.42
N LEU A 536 15.40 22.34 -18.55
CA LEU A 536 13.95 22.16 -18.70
C LEU A 536 13.33 23.13 -19.71
N LEU A 537 13.85 24.36 -19.84
CA LEU A 537 13.45 25.29 -20.91
C LEU A 537 13.79 24.71 -22.29
N GLY A 538 14.98 24.10 -22.43
CA GLY A 538 15.33 23.32 -23.62
C GLY A 538 14.35 22.17 -23.85
N LEU A 539 14.02 21.41 -22.81
CA LEU A 539 13.10 20.26 -22.91
C LEU A 539 11.73 20.68 -23.44
N MET A 540 11.17 21.76 -22.89
CA MET A 540 9.88 22.32 -23.32
C MET A 540 9.95 22.92 -24.72
N THR A 541 11.06 23.55 -25.10
CA THR A 541 11.26 24.12 -26.45
C THR A 541 11.24 23.03 -27.53
N ASP A 542 11.83 21.86 -27.27
CA ASP A 542 11.80 20.73 -28.20
C ASP A 542 10.50 19.93 -28.13
N PHE A 543 9.82 19.87 -26.97
CA PHE A 543 8.47 19.33 -26.86
C PHE A 543 7.47 20.13 -27.69
N GLN A 544 7.37 21.44 -27.44
CA GLN A 544 6.49 22.36 -28.20
C GLN A 544 6.87 22.42 -29.69
N GLY A 545 8.15 22.23 -30.01
CA GLY A 545 8.66 22.15 -31.38
C GLY A 545 8.45 20.79 -32.08
N GLY A 546 7.88 19.79 -31.42
CA GLY A 546 7.68 18.44 -31.97
C GLY A 546 8.97 17.68 -32.28
N ARG A 547 10.09 18.06 -31.64
CA ARG A 547 11.43 17.45 -31.79
C ARG A 547 11.77 16.46 -30.69
N LEU A 548 11.19 16.64 -29.50
CA LEU A 548 11.31 15.68 -28.39
C LEU A 548 10.47 14.43 -28.68
N LEU A 549 11.03 13.25 -28.41
CA LEU A 549 10.44 11.89 -28.46
C LEU A 549 9.08 11.76 -29.19
N PRO A 550 8.97 11.05 -30.34
CA PRO A 550 7.77 11.06 -31.19
C PRO A 550 6.50 10.46 -30.57
N GLN A 551 6.58 9.82 -29.40
CA GLN A 551 5.44 9.26 -28.66
C GLN A 551 5.00 10.15 -27.48
N LEU A 552 5.77 11.17 -27.12
CA LEU A 552 5.51 12.04 -25.98
C LEU A 552 4.36 13.00 -26.28
N LYS A 553 3.24 12.81 -25.59
CA LYS A 553 2.00 13.57 -25.78
C LYS A 553 1.86 14.71 -24.78
N GLU A 554 2.45 14.57 -23.60
CA GLU A 554 2.23 15.51 -22.49
C GLU A 554 3.45 15.62 -21.57
N VAL A 555 3.80 16.87 -21.23
CA VAL A 555 4.79 17.22 -20.20
C VAL A 555 4.13 18.17 -19.21
N ARG A 556 4.19 17.85 -17.91
CA ARG A 556 3.64 18.66 -16.80
C ARG A 556 4.73 18.98 -15.77
N GLY A 557 4.49 20.03 -14.99
CA GLY A 557 5.37 20.43 -13.89
C GLY A 557 6.53 21.36 -14.26
N VAL A 558 6.59 21.83 -15.52
CA VAL A 558 7.61 22.80 -15.97
C VAL A 558 7.02 24.20 -16.10
N ASP A 559 5.96 24.38 -16.89
CA ASP A 559 5.31 25.68 -17.09
C ASP A 559 4.54 26.16 -15.84
N GLU A 560 4.00 25.20 -15.07
CA GLU A 560 3.38 25.42 -13.77
C GLU A 560 3.97 24.42 -12.76
N PRO A 561 4.30 24.82 -11.51
CA PRO A 561 4.81 23.91 -10.51
C PRO A 561 3.73 22.89 -10.10
N PHE A 562 4.10 21.61 -10.15
CA PHE A 562 3.25 20.50 -9.71
C PHE A 562 3.71 19.93 -8.37
N PHE A 563 2.73 19.65 -7.51
CA PHE A 563 2.91 19.05 -6.20
C PHE A 563 1.95 17.88 -6.03
N ARG A 564 2.28 16.93 -5.14
CA ARG A 564 1.33 15.89 -4.76
C ARG A 564 0.40 16.40 -3.67
N SER A 565 -0.91 16.36 -3.95
CA SER A 565 -1.96 16.63 -2.96
C SER A 565 -1.83 15.65 -1.79
N PRO A 566 -1.58 16.10 -0.56
CA PRO A 566 -1.37 15.22 0.59
C PRO A 566 -2.64 14.46 1.02
N ALA A 567 -3.82 14.90 0.54
CA ALA A 567 -5.12 14.28 0.79
C ALA A 567 -5.51 13.24 -0.27
N THR A 568 -5.07 13.40 -1.53
CA THR A 568 -5.49 12.52 -2.64
C THR A 568 -4.36 11.70 -3.27
N GLY A 569 -3.10 11.95 -2.91
CA GLY A 569 -1.94 11.27 -3.49
C GLY A 569 -1.68 11.60 -4.96
N LYS A 570 -2.47 12.49 -5.58
CA LYS A 570 -2.35 12.87 -6.99
C LYS A 570 -1.47 14.09 -7.17
N ALA A 571 -0.64 14.07 -8.21
CA ALA A 571 0.02 15.26 -8.73
C ALA A 571 -1.04 16.27 -9.22
N LYS A 572 -0.90 17.52 -8.80
CA LYS A 572 -1.80 18.63 -9.13
C LYS A 572 -1.02 19.92 -9.38
N PRO A 573 -1.56 20.84 -10.21
CA PRO A 573 -1.04 22.18 -10.34
C PRO A 573 -1.17 22.95 -9.02
N TYR A 574 -0.22 23.83 -8.72
CA TYR A 574 -0.24 24.67 -7.51
C TYR A 574 -1.47 25.62 -7.47
N SER A 575 -2.00 26.02 -8.62
CA SER A 575 -3.23 26.85 -8.70
C SER A 575 -4.51 26.15 -8.21
N GLU A 576 -4.54 24.82 -8.13
CA GLU A 576 -5.67 24.04 -7.58
C GLU A 576 -5.60 23.83 -6.06
N GLU A 577 -4.63 24.44 -5.36
CA GLU A 577 -4.48 24.29 -3.92
C GLU A 577 -5.57 25.07 -3.15
N ASN A 578 -6.58 24.35 -2.66
CA ASN A 578 -7.58 24.91 -1.76
C ASN A 578 -6.90 25.53 -0.53
N SER A 579 -7.42 26.67 -0.02
CA SER A 579 -6.78 27.46 1.05
C SER A 579 -6.60 26.76 2.41
N ALA A 580 -7.11 25.53 2.56
CA ALA A 580 -6.84 24.65 3.70
C ALA A 580 -5.53 23.86 3.53
N ASP A 581 -5.21 23.38 2.32
CA ASP A 581 -3.96 22.67 2.02
C ASP A 581 -2.77 23.64 1.95
N GLY A 582 -2.96 24.84 1.39
CA GLY A 582 -1.90 25.86 1.29
C GLY A 582 -1.30 26.31 2.63
N LYS A 583 -2.09 26.28 3.72
CA LYS A 583 -1.58 26.54 5.09
C LYS A 583 -0.69 25.44 5.65
N LEU A 584 -0.82 24.20 5.16
CA LEU A 584 0.14 23.14 5.47
C LEU A 584 1.44 23.35 4.68
N MET A 585 1.36 23.81 3.42
CA MET A 585 2.53 24.12 2.58
C MET A 585 3.31 25.37 3.00
N GLU A 586 2.68 26.42 3.56
CA GLU A 586 3.42 27.56 4.13
C GLU A 586 4.35 27.12 5.29
N ASN A 587 3.93 26.15 6.10
CA ASN A 587 4.80 25.56 7.12
C ASN A 587 5.93 24.72 6.50
N TYR A 588 5.69 24.03 5.37
CA TYR A 588 6.74 23.27 4.68
C TYR A 588 7.82 24.17 4.03
N ARG A 589 7.51 25.43 3.68
CA ARG A 589 8.53 26.41 3.22
C ARG A 589 9.53 26.84 4.31
N LEU A 590 9.22 26.65 5.58
CA LEU A 590 10.07 27.09 6.70
C LEU A 590 11.13 26.05 7.13
N TYR A 591 11.11 24.84 6.53
CA TYR A 591 11.98 23.72 6.91
C TYR A 591 12.75 23.07 5.73
N GLY A 592 12.74 23.71 4.54
CA GLY A 592 13.52 23.31 3.36
C GLY A 592 14.93 23.88 3.34
#